data_AF-A0A815MAV4-F1
#
_entry.id   AF-A0A815MAV4-F1
#
_cell.length_a   1.000
_cell.length_b   1.000
_cell.length_c   1.000
_cell.angle_alpha   90.00
_cell.angle_beta   90.00
_cell.angle_gamma   90.00
#
_symmetry.space_group_name_H-M   'P 1'
#
loop_
_entity.id
_entity.type
_entity.pdbx_description
1 polymer ?
#
loop_
_entity_poly.entity_id
_entity_poly.type
_entity_poly.pdbx_seq_one_letter_code
_entity_poly.pdbx_strand_id
1 'polypeptide(L)'
;MTAKRTKKNAIIPNGLSEDEVESFESEDEMNNVTFALRNELNMSEKSSTSESNSEESDSAANDIEESEEKIESNQKLKKKKKNALCQKEFAAPVADFVDNMPPPPIHDELQPIDYFYCIFGKQSTTLLTNQSNLYSVQKNPNKPVRISETEMEHFVGILLMTGICSFPKQRYFWSNDTRVESISSVMSRDRFLEIKKYLHVTDNSVQSNRTDINFHRANKARPLLNIVKENFRKIPEEEKLSIDEQIIPFKGKSITKQHMPNKPNRWGYKMFLLKWWQKCPPPSIIKRDRPSLESKLNENNSTTIS
;
A
#
# COMPACT_ATOMS: atom_id res chain seq x y z
N MET A 1 47.31 7.71 -11.56
CA MET A 1 47.08 8.99 -12.27
C MET A 1 46.07 8.79 -13.38
N THR A 2 45.02 9.60 -13.32
CA THR A 2 43.96 9.88 -14.29
C THR A 2 44.31 9.75 -15.78
N ALA A 3 43.42 9.11 -16.53
CA ALA A 3 43.10 9.51 -17.91
C ALA A 3 41.67 10.06 -17.92
N LYS A 4 41.56 11.39 -17.92
CA LYS A 4 40.32 12.16 -18.07
C LYS A 4 39.80 11.95 -19.50
N ARG A 5 38.53 11.53 -19.64
CA ARG A 5 37.81 11.69 -20.92
C ARG A 5 36.86 12.89 -20.79
N THR A 6 37.24 13.93 -21.50
CA THR A 6 36.62 15.26 -21.62
C THR A 6 35.22 15.17 -22.24
N LYS A 7 34.21 15.76 -21.58
CA LYS A 7 32.94 16.10 -22.22
C LYS A 7 33.16 17.35 -23.09
N LYS A 8 32.93 17.23 -24.40
CA LYS A 8 32.81 18.39 -25.28
C LYS A 8 31.42 18.99 -25.05
N ASN A 9 31.37 20.24 -24.59
CA ASN A 9 30.16 21.05 -24.56
C ASN A 9 29.87 21.51 -25.98
N ALA A 10 28.73 21.10 -26.55
CA ALA A 10 28.16 21.73 -27.72
C ALA A 10 27.35 22.94 -27.26
N ILE A 11 27.71 24.11 -27.78
CA ILE A 11 26.97 25.37 -27.61
C ILE A 11 25.78 25.32 -28.58
N ILE A 12 24.56 25.36 -28.05
CA ILE A 12 23.33 25.57 -28.82
C ILE A 12 22.93 27.05 -28.63
N PRO A 13 22.62 27.82 -29.70
CA PRO A 13 22.25 29.21 -29.58
C PRO A 13 20.86 29.37 -28.92
N ASN A 14 20.74 30.45 -28.15
CA ASN A 14 19.56 30.87 -27.41
C ASN A 14 18.25 30.84 -28.20
N GLY A 15 17.18 30.40 -27.51
CA GLY A 15 15.84 30.91 -27.71
C GLY A 15 14.78 29.83 -27.89
N LEU A 16 14.28 29.28 -26.78
CA LEU A 16 12.87 29.04 -26.46
C LEU A 16 12.82 28.20 -25.17
N SER A 17 12.10 28.72 -24.17
CA SER A 17 11.91 28.11 -22.86
C SER A 17 11.02 26.87 -22.97
N GLU A 18 11.53 25.72 -22.57
CA GLU A 18 10.72 24.53 -22.27
C GLU A 18 10.75 24.30 -20.76
N ASP A 19 9.67 24.70 -20.10
CA ASP A 19 9.24 24.11 -18.85
C ASP A 19 8.94 22.63 -19.12
N GLU A 20 9.93 21.77 -18.89
CA GLU A 20 9.73 20.32 -18.90
C GLU A 20 8.80 19.94 -17.74
N VAL A 21 7.57 19.64 -18.13
CA VAL A 21 6.53 18.97 -17.37
C VAL A 21 7.10 17.64 -16.85
N GLU A 22 7.42 17.56 -15.55
CA GLU A 22 7.69 16.27 -14.90
C GLU A 22 6.43 15.39 -15.02
N SER A 23 6.48 14.47 -15.97
CA SER A 23 5.57 13.34 -16.13
C SER A 23 5.61 12.47 -14.86
N PHE A 24 4.69 12.73 -13.93
CA PHE A 24 4.39 11.81 -12.83
C PHE A 24 3.48 10.67 -13.34
N GLU A 25 4.03 9.82 -14.21
CA GLU A 25 3.47 8.50 -14.48
C GLU A 25 4.36 7.46 -13.77
N SER A 26 4.10 7.21 -12.49
CA SER A 26 4.68 6.07 -11.79
C SER A 26 3.96 4.79 -12.22
N GLU A 27 4.44 4.17 -13.30
CA GLU A 27 3.98 2.87 -13.84
C GLU A 27 4.01 1.72 -12.79
N ASP A 28 4.68 1.94 -11.66
CA ASP A 28 4.85 0.98 -10.58
C ASP A 28 3.74 0.98 -9.51
N GLU A 29 2.91 2.02 -9.39
CA GLU A 29 2.01 2.15 -8.21
C GLU A 29 0.87 1.12 -8.17
N MET A 30 0.26 0.78 -9.30
CA MET A 30 -0.87 -0.15 -9.34
C MET A 30 -0.43 -1.61 -9.27
N ASN A 31 0.71 -1.93 -9.89
CA ASN A 31 1.35 -3.25 -9.80
C ASN A 31 1.74 -3.56 -8.34
N ASN A 32 2.11 -2.54 -7.57
CA ASN A 32 2.49 -2.68 -6.16
C ASN A 32 1.29 -3.00 -5.25
N VAL A 33 0.14 -2.34 -5.43
CA VAL A 33 -1.07 -2.58 -4.62
C VAL A 33 -1.67 -3.96 -4.91
N THR A 34 -1.76 -4.33 -6.20
CA THR A 34 -2.28 -5.66 -6.60
C THR A 34 -1.35 -6.80 -6.21
N PHE A 35 -0.03 -6.62 -6.33
CA PHE A 35 0.93 -7.61 -5.84
C PHE A 35 0.91 -7.73 -4.30
N ALA A 36 0.66 -6.64 -3.56
CA ALA A 36 0.50 -6.70 -2.11
C ALA A 36 -0.76 -7.48 -1.70
N LEU A 37 -1.91 -7.21 -2.32
CA LEU A 37 -3.17 -7.95 -2.07
C LEU A 37 -3.06 -9.43 -2.47
N ARG A 38 -2.46 -9.72 -3.63
CA ARG A 38 -2.25 -11.10 -4.11
C ARG A 38 -1.30 -11.88 -3.22
N ASN A 39 -0.28 -11.24 -2.65
CA ASN A 39 0.63 -11.90 -1.72
C ASN A 39 0.01 -12.12 -0.33
N GLU A 40 -0.86 -11.23 0.16
CA GLU A 40 -1.61 -11.50 1.40
C GLU A 40 -2.51 -12.73 1.25
N LEU A 41 -3.15 -12.93 0.10
CA LEU A 41 -3.91 -14.14 -0.21
C LEU A 41 -3.01 -15.38 -0.33
N ASN A 42 -1.87 -15.29 -1.03
CA ASN A 42 -0.96 -16.42 -1.23
C ASN A 42 -0.19 -16.83 0.05
N MET A 43 0.02 -15.93 1.01
CA MET A 43 0.62 -16.27 2.31
C MET A 43 -0.28 -17.16 3.17
N SER A 44 -1.59 -17.19 2.89
CA SER A 44 -2.53 -18.11 3.54
C SER A 44 -2.41 -19.56 3.02
N GLU A 45 -1.83 -19.77 1.83
CA GLU A 45 -1.74 -21.08 1.17
C GLU A 45 -0.40 -21.81 1.34
N LYS A 46 0.68 -21.13 1.78
CA LYS A 46 2.05 -21.71 1.83
C LYS A 46 2.61 -22.07 3.21
N SER A 47 1.76 -22.11 4.24
CA SER A 47 2.12 -22.58 5.59
C SER A 47 2.21 -24.11 5.68
N SER A 48 2.98 -24.76 4.81
CA SER A 48 3.44 -26.14 5.04
C SER A 48 4.69 -26.41 4.20
N THR A 49 5.86 -26.09 4.76
CA THR A 49 7.12 -26.85 4.64
C THR A 49 8.20 -26.15 5.44
N SER A 50 8.77 -26.89 6.37
CA SER A 50 9.90 -26.59 7.24
C SER A 50 11.23 -26.53 6.48
N GLU A 51 12.26 -26.08 7.21
CA GLU A 51 13.71 -26.21 6.97
C GLU A 51 14.38 -25.06 6.21
N SER A 52 15.62 -24.66 6.47
CA SER A 52 16.61 -24.84 7.55
C SER A 52 17.74 -23.86 7.19
N ASN A 53 18.40 -23.28 8.19
CA ASN A 53 19.52 -22.34 7.96
C ASN A 53 20.75 -23.04 7.36
N SER A 54 21.41 -22.38 6.41
CA SER A 54 22.85 -22.50 6.18
C SER A 54 23.37 -21.19 5.58
N GLU A 55 24.18 -20.48 6.36
CA GLU A 55 25.00 -19.35 5.90
C GLU A 55 26.23 -19.90 5.17
N GLU A 56 26.37 -19.59 3.89
CA GLU A 56 27.64 -19.67 3.18
C GLU A 56 28.00 -18.27 2.67
N SER A 57 29.12 -17.80 3.19
CA SER A 57 29.87 -16.64 2.73
C SER A 57 30.54 -16.94 1.40
N ASP A 58 30.52 -15.98 0.48
CA ASP A 58 31.47 -15.97 -0.62
C ASP A 58 31.90 -14.57 -1.04
N SER A 59 33.05 -14.57 -1.70
CA SER A 59 34.19 -13.65 -1.62
C SER A 59 34.28 -12.58 -2.73
N ALA A 60 35.17 -11.59 -2.52
CA ALA A 60 36.04 -10.94 -3.54
C ALA A 60 36.70 -9.69 -2.90
N ALA A 61 37.95 -9.74 -2.43
CA ALA A 61 39.21 -9.68 -3.18
C ALA A 61 39.44 -8.35 -3.93
N ASN A 62 40.47 -7.58 -3.50
CA ASN A 62 41.47 -6.88 -4.34
C ASN A 62 42.50 -6.09 -3.48
N ASP A 63 43.67 -6.72 -3.32
CA ASP A 63 45.09 -6.29 -3.43
C ASP A 63 45.57 -4.83 -3.22
N ILE A 64 46.51 -4.63 -2.26
CA ILE A 64 47.98 -4.34 -2.34
C ILE A 64 48.30 -2.82 -2.51
N GLU A 65 48.97 -2.14 -1.57
CA GLU A 65 50.45 -2.00 -1.47
C GLU A 65 50.97 -1.74 -0.04
N GLU A 66 52.26 -2.03 0.12
CA GLU A 66 53.06 -2.35 1.30
C GLU A 66 53.99 -1.19 1.72
N SER A 67 54.18 -0.96 3.02
CA SER A 67 55.49 -0.61 3.61
C SER A 67 55.43 -0.64 5.15
N GLU A 68 56.44 -1.29 5.72
CA GLU A 68 56.58 -1.80 7.09
C GLU A 68 56.84 -0.73 8.16
N GLU A 69 56.29 -0.91 9.37
CA GLU A 69 57.07 -0.79 10.62
C GLU A 69 56.34 -1.45 11.81
N LYS A 70 57.14 -2.01 12.71
CA LYS A 70 56.82 -3.10 13.65
C LYS A 70 56.27 -2.61 15.01
N ILE A 71 55.30 -3.38 15.51
CA ILE A 71 55.06 -3.76 16.92
C ILE A 71 54.52 -2.67 17.88
N GLU A 72 53.23 -2.76 18.23
CA GLU A 72 52.85 -3.15 19.60
C GLU A 72 51.37 -3.58 19.68
N SER A 73 51.16 -4.71 20.33
CA SER A 73 49.89 -5.39 20.55
C SER A 73 48.88 -4.52 21.31
N ASN A 74 47.76 -4.19 20.69
CA ASN A 74 46.55 -3.79 21.41
C ASN A 74 45.33 -4.41 20.75
N GLN A 75 45.04 -5.65 21.13
CA GLN A 75 43.75 -6.30 20.87
C GLN A 75 42.65 -5.55 21.64
N LYS A 76 42.18 -4.42 21.11
CA LYS A 76 40.89 -3.87 21.51
C LYS A 76 39.81 -4.75 20.88
N LEU A 77 39.39 -5.78 21.61
CA LEU A 77 38.10 -6.43 21.40
C LEU A 77 37.05 -5.33 21.29
N LYS A 78 36.59 -5.03 20.07
CA LYS A 78 35.38 -4.24 19.85
C LYS A 78 34.22 -5.08 20.37
N LYS A 79 33.91 -4.94 21.66
CA LYS A 79 32.67 -5.43 22.25
C LYS A 79 31.54 -4.82 21.42
N LYS A 80 30.90 -5.63 20.56
CA LYS A 80 29.58 -5.30 20.01
C LYS A 80 28.71 -4.97 21.22
N LYS A 81 28.34 -3.70 21.41
CA LYS A 81 27.31 -3.33 22.36
C LYS A 81 26.05 -4.07 21.89
N LYS A 82 25.74 -5.21 22.52
CA LYS A 82 24.43 -5.82 22.40
C LYS A 82 23.46 -4.72 22.80
N ASN A 83 22.58 -4.32 21.89
CA ASN A 83 21.50 -3.42 22.22
C ASN A 83 20.78 -4.07 23.40
N ALA A 84 20.89 -3.46 24.58
CA ALA A 84 20.17 -3.90 25.76
C ALA A 84 18.70 -3.53 25.55
N LEU A 85 18.03 -4.26 24.66
CA LEU A 85 16.59 -4.44 24.78
C LEU A 85 16.38 -4.98 26.19
N CYS A 86 15.73 -4.16 27.00
CA CYS A 86 15.44 -4.41 28.40
C CYS A 86 15.07 -5.88 28.59
N GLN A 87 15.91 -6.65 29.28
CA GLN A 87 15.61 -8.03 29.71
C GLN A 87 14.59 -8.02 30.86
N LYS A 88 13.64 -7.08 30.85
CA LYS A 88 12.48 -7.20 31.74
C LYS A 88 11.71 -8.40 31.25
N GLU A 89 11.54 -9.39 32.12
CA GLU A 89 10.54 -10.43 31.90
C GLU A 89 9.21 -9.73 31.62
N PHE A 90 8.63 -10.06 30.47
CA PHE A 90 7.30 -9.60 30.12
C PHE A 90 6.32 -10.31 31.04
N ALA A 91 5.83 -9.60 32.06
CA ALA A 91 4.64 -10.02 32.80
C ALA A 91 3.43 -9.58 31.99
N ALA A 92 2.72 -10.54 31.39
CA ALA A 92 1.45 -10.24 30.73
C ALA A 92 0.48 -9.64 31.76
N PRO A 93 -0.19 -8.51 31.46
CA PRO A 93 -1.26 -8.04 32.31
C PRO A 93 -2.34 -9.12 32.41
N VAL A 94 -2.89 -9.31 33.60
CA VAL A 94 -4.09 -10.13 33.77
C VAL A 94 -5.22 -9.38 33.07
N ALA A 95 -5.62 -9.87 31.91
CA ALA A 95 -6.73 -9.33 31.13
C ALA A 95 -7.81 -10.41 31.08
N ASP A 96 -8.90 -10.17 31.79
CA ASP A 96 -10.11 -10.98 31.64
C ASP A 96 -10.79 -10.52 30.36
N PHE A 97 -10.68 -11.31 29.28
CA PHE A 97 -11.43 -11.05 28.07
C PHE A 97 -12.91 -11.30 28.35
N VAL A 98 -13.70 -10.22 28.30
CA VAL A 98 -15.16 -10.32 28.31
C VAL A 98 -15.59 -10.32 26.86
N ASP A 99 -16.17 -11.44 26.42
CA ASP A 99 -16.75 -11.56 25.09
C ASP A 99 -17.99 -10.66 24.98
N ASN A 100 -17.75 -9.42 24.58
CA ASN A 100 -18.76 -8.41 24.34
C ASN A 100 -19.11 -8.31 22.84
N MET A 101 -18.72 -9.30 22.03
CA MET A 101 -19.09 -9.31 20.62
C MET A 101 -20.61 -9.51 20.53
N PRO A 102 -21.36 -8.55 19.95
CA PRO A 102 -22.75 -8.79 19.69
C PRO A 102 -22.86 -9.99 18.73
N PRO A 103 -23.86 -10.87 18.91
CA PRO A 103 -24.10 -11.93 17.94
C PRO A 103 -24.28 -11.30 16.55
N PRO A 104 -23.78 -11.94 15.49
CA PRO A 104 -23.93 -11.43 14.14
C PRO A 104 -25.42 -11.16 13.89
N PRO A 105 -25.78 -9.99 13.32
CA PRO A 105 -27.17 -9.66 13.09
C PRO A 105 -27.82 -10.72 12.19
N ILE A 106 -29.03 -11.14 12.55
CA ILE A 106 -29.79 -12.20 11.86
C ILE A 106 -30.06 -11.81 10.39
N HIS A 107 -30.18 -10.50 10.14
CA HIS A 107 -30.28 -9.90 8.83
C HIS A 107 -29.21 -8.83 8.69
N ASP A 108 -28.47 -8.87 7.59
CA ASP A 108 -27.54 -7.78 7.24
C ASP A 108 -28.36 -6.61 6.69
N GLU A 109 -28.56 -5.59 7.53
CA GLU A 109 -29.32 -4.39 7.18
C GLU A 109 -28.47 -3.36 6.43
N LEU A 110 -27.15 -3.56 6.38
CA LEU A 110 -26.22 -2.61 5.79
C LEU A 110 -25.90 -2.96 4.34
N GLN A 111 -25.79 -1.95 3.50
CA GLN A 111 -25.27 -2.13 2.16
C GLN A 111 -23.73 -2.18 2.20
N PRO A 112 -23.06 -2.79 1.21
CA PRO A 112 -21.59 -2.83 1.16
C PRO A 112 -20.91 -1.45 1.29
N ILE A 113 -21.57 -0.40 0.81
CA ILE A 113 -21.08 0.98 0.94
C ILE A 113 -21.11 1.50 2.37
N ASP A 114 -22.05 1.03 3.20
CA ASP A 114 -22.14 1.42 4.61
C ASP A 114 -20.97 0.85 5.39
N TYR A 115 -20.63 -0.43 5.15
CA TYR A 115 -19.42 -1.05 5.70
C TYR A 115 -18.15 -0.34 5.30
N PHE A 116 -18.04 0.06 4.03
CA PHE A 116 -16.91 0.87 3.57
C PHE A 116 -16.82 2.18 4.37
N TYR A 117 -17.94 2.87 4.57
CA TYR A 117 -17.95 4.13 5.31
C TYR A 117 -17.79 3.97 6.83
N CYS A 118 -18.05 2.80 7.41
CA CYS A 118 -17.66 2.51 8.79
C CYS A 118 -16.13 2.64 9.00
N ILE A 119 -15.33 2.27 7.98
CA ILE A 119 -13.86 2.32 8.04
C ILE A 119 -13.35 3.64 7.45
N PHE A 120 -13.70 3.93 6.21
CA PHE A 120 -13.19 5.08 5.48
C PHE A 120 -13.74 6.40 6.05
N GLY A 121 -15.00 6.42 6.48
CA GLY A 121 -15.70 7.60 6.99
C GLY A 121 -16.12 8.58 5.91
N LYS A 122 -17.38 9.03 5.92
CA LYS A 122 -17.88 10.04 4.95
C LYS A 122 -17.06 11.34 4.97
N GLN A 123 -16.58 11.73 6.16
CA GLN A 123 -15.72 12.90 6.33
C GLN A 123 -14.38 12.83 5.57
N SER A 124 -13.91 11.62 5.21
CA SER A 124 -12.69 11.45 4.40
C SER A 124 -12.91 11.96 2.98
N THR A 125 -14.09 11.75 2.39
CA THR A 125 -14.44 12.28 1.07
C THR A 125 -14.44 13.81 1.08
N THR A 126 -15.08 14.42 2.08
CA THR A 126 -15.08 15.88 2.26
C THR A 126 -13.67 16.43 2.46
N LEU A 127 -12.85 15.77 3.29
CA LEU A 127 -11.45 16.14 3.50
C LEU A 127 -10.68 16.12 2.17
N LEU A 128 -10.72 15.01 1.44
CA LEU A 128 -10.01 14.85 0.17
C LEU A 128 -10.46 15.89 -0.85
N THR A 129 -11.76 16.14 -0.96
CA THR A 129 -12.33 17.10 -1.90
C THR A 129 -11.82 18.51 -1.59
N ASN A 130 -11.96 18.96 -0.35
CA ASN A 130 -11.57 20.31 0.07
C ASN A 130 -10.07 20.53 -0.10
N GLN A 131 -9.25 19.59 0.34
CA GLN A 131 -7.79 19.73 0.31
C GLN A 131 -7.23 19.61 -1.11
N SER A 132 -7.80 18.75 -1.95
CA SER A 132 -7.40 18.65 -3.36
C SER A 132 -7.76 19.91 -4.15
N ASN A 133 -8.94 20.49 -3.90
CA ASN A 133 -9.33 21.77 -4.50
C ASN A 133 -8.42 22.91 -4.05
N LEU A 134 -8.14 23.00 -2.74
CA LEU A 134 -7.21 23.99 -2.20
C LEU A 134 -5.82 23.86 -2.82
N TYR A 135 -5.31 22.63 -2.92
CA TYR A 135 -4.02 22.37 -3.57
C TYR A 135 -4.03 22.77 -5.04
N SER A 136 -5.13 22.57 -5.76
CA SER A 136 -5.25 23.00 -7.15
C SER A 136 -5.12 24.52 -7.30
N VAL A 137 -5.72 25.30 -6.40
CA VAL A 137 -5.58 26.76 -6.34
C VAL A 137 -4.15 27.17 -6.00
N GLN A 138 -3.53 26.51 -5.02
CA GLN A 138 -2.14 26.77 -4.62
C GLN A 138 -1.15 26.52 -5.76
N LYS A 139 -1.45 25.56 -6.65
CA LYS A 139 -0.57 25.19 -7.77
C LYS A 139 -0.84 25.99 -9.03
N ASN A 140 -2.10 26.27 -9.35
CA ASN A 140 -2.48 27.07 -10.51
C ASN A 140 -3.75 27.87 -10.19
N PRO A 141 -3.61 29.09 -9.65
CA PRO A 141 -4.75 29.94 -9.30
C PRO A 141 -5.65 30.26 -10.50
N ASN A 142 -5.10 30.27 -11.72
CA ASN A 142 -5.82 30.63 -12.93
C ASN A 142 -6.70 29.48 -13.46
N LYS A 143 -6.43 28.24 -13.07
CA LYS A 143 -7.18 27.05 -13.52
C LYS A 143 -7.37 26.03 -12.40
N PRO A 144 -8.24 26.32 -11.41
CA PRO A 144 -8.56 25.37 -10.35
C PRO A 144 -9.39 24.20 -10.88
N VAL A 145 -9.17 23.00 -10.33
CA VAL A 145 -9.78 21.75 -10.83
C VAL A 145 -11.27 21.62 -10.47
N ARG A 146 -11.70 22.25 -9.38
CA ARG A 146 -13.10 22.28 -8.91
C ARG A 146 -13.73 20.88 -8.87
N ILE A 147 -13.23 20.04 -7.98
CA ILE A 147 -13.71 18.69 -7.72
C ILE A 147 -14.95 18.78 -6.82
N SER A 148 -16.04 18.12 -7.19
CA SER A 148 -17.20 17.93 -6.30
C SER A 148 -17.00 16.72 -5.38
N GLU A 149 -17.75 16.65 -4.27
CA GLU A 149 -17.68 15.46 -3.38
C GLU A 149 -18.09 14.19 -4.13
N THR A 150 -19.14 14.25 -4.97
CA THR A 150 -19.57 13.12 -5.81
C THR A 150 -18.47 12.67 -6.78
N GLU A 151 -17.73 13.59 -7.40
CA GLU A 151 -16.57 13.22 -8.23
C GLU A 151 -15.46 12.56 -7.42
N MET A 152 -15.24 13.00 -6.17
CA MET A 152 -14.27 12.36 -5.29
C MET A 152 -14.72 10.95 -4.89
N GLU A 153 -16.02 10.73 -4.62
CA GLU A 153 -16.58 9.39 -4.37
C GLU A 153 -16.39 8.48 -5.59
N HIS A 154 -16.71 8.98 -6.79
CA HIS A 154 -16.47 8.26 -8.04
C HIS A 154 -14.99 7.92 -8.23
N PHE A 155 -14.09 8.86 -7.94
CA PHE A 155 -12.65 8.65 -8.02
C PHE A 155 -12.19 7.55 -7.06
N VAL A 156 -12.63 7.57 -5.80
CA VAL A 156 -12.33 6.53 -4.81
C VAL A 156 -12.93 5.17 -5.23
N GLY A 157 -14.16 5.15 -5.73
CA GLY A 157 -14.81 3.95 -6.26
C GLY A 157 -14.04 3.33 -7.42
N ILE A 158 -13.54 4.17 -8.35
CA ILE A 158 -12.67 3.71 -9.44
C ILE A 158 -11.37 3.12 -8.89
N LEU A 159 -10.73 3.75 -7.90
CA LEU A 159 -9.52 3.19 -7.27
C LEU A 159 -9.77 1.79 -6.70
N LEU A 160 -10.88 1.59 -5.98
CA LEU A 160 -11.28 0.29 -5.46
C LEU A 160 -11.47 -0.74 -6.58
N MET A 161 -12.21 -0.38 -7.64
CA MET A 161 -12.43 -1.25 -8.79
C MET A 161 -11.12 -1.64 -9.50
N THR A 162 -10.19 -0.69 -9.66
CA THR A 162 -8.87 -0.98 -10.26
C THR A 162 -7.96 -1.84 -9.37
N GLY A 163 -8.23 -1.88 -8.07
CA GLY A 163 -7.58 -2.80 -7.13
C GLY A 163 -8.05 -4.25 -7.30
N ILE A 164 -9.30 -4.45 -7.72
CA ILE A 164 -9.89 -5.77 -7.98
C ILE A 164 -9.52 -6.26 -9.38
N CYS A 165 -9.82 -5.43 -10.39
CA CYS A 165 -9.52 -5.70 -11.79
C CYS A 165 -8.34 -4.84 -12.19
N SER A 166 -7.15 -5.42 -12.34
CA SER A 166 -5.93 -4.66 -12.62
C SER A 166 -5.45 -4.82 -14.05
N PHE A 167 -5.03 -3.70 -14.64
CA PHE A 167 -4.33 -3.64 -15.91
C PHE A 167 -2.93 -3.06 -15.73
N PRO A 168 -1.97 -3.41 -16.61
CA PRO A 168 -0.61 -2.86 -16.54
C PRO A 168 -0.56 -1.33 -16.60
N LYS A 169 -1.51 -0.71 -17.32
CA LYS A 169 -1.63 0.75 -17.43
C LYS A 169 -3.04 1.19 -17.14
N GLN A 170 -3.20 2.25 -16.34
CA GLN A 170 -4.51 2.76 -15.94
C GLN A 170 -5.36 3.20 -17.13
N ARG A 171 -4.75 3.76 -18.18
CA ARG A 171 -5.49 4.18 -19.39
C ARG A 171 -6.24 3.03 -20.09
N TYR A 172 -5.88 1.78 -19.84
CA TYR A 172 -6.54 0.62 -20.46
C TYR A 172 -8.00 0.46 -20.01
N PHE A 173 -8.38 0.90 -18.81
CA PHE A 173 -9.80 0.87 -18.39
C PHE A 173 -10.72 1.72 -19.31
N TRP A 174 -10.16 2.69 -20.03
CA TRP A 174 -10.87 3.58 -20.96
C TRP A 174 -10.52 3.34 -22.44
N SER A 175 -9.67 2.38 -22.75
CA SER A 175 -9.29 2.09 -24.14
C SER A 175 -10.37 1.25 -24.82
N ASN A 176 -10.63 1.46 -26.11
CA ASN A 176 -11.74 0.80 -26.82
C ASN A 176 -11.70 -0.74 -26.71
N ASP A 177 -10.52 -1.35 -26.83
CA ASP A 177 -10.35 -2.81 -26.84
C ASP A 177 -10.45 -3.45 -25.45
N THR A 178 -10.19 -2.68 -24.40
CA THR A 178 -10.11 -3.16 -23.00
C THR A 178 -11.06 -2.39 -22.08
N ARG A 179 -12.10 -1.78 -22.67
CA ARG A 179 -13.00 -0.86 -21.98
C ARG A 179 -13.72 -1.57 -20.86
N VAL A 180 -13.65 -1.01 -19.65
CA VAL A 180 -14.45 -1.46 -18.52
C VAL A 180 -15.58 -0.47 -18.34
N GLU A 181 -16.79 -0.85 -18.74
CA GLU A 181 -17.94 0.07 -18.76
C GLU A 181 -18.18 0.69 -17.38
N SER A 182 -18.15 -0.12 -16.31
CA SER A 182 -18.36 0.33 -14.92
C SER A 182 -17.34 1.34 -14.40
N ILE A 183 -16.21 1.55 -15.10
CA ILE A 183 -15.22 2.60 -14.79
C ILE A 183 -15.36 3.74 -15.79
N SER A 184 -15.36 3.41 -17.09
CA SER A 184 -15.31 4.41 -18.16
C SER A 184 -16.60 5.21 -18.33
N SER A 185 -17.76 4.69 -17.90
CA SER A 185 -19.03 5.41 -17.90
C SER A 185 -19.17 6.40 -16.74
N VAL A 186 -18.43 6.16 -15.64
CA VAL A 186 -18.54 6.95 -14.40
C VAL A 186 -17.74 8.24 -14.49
N MET A 187 -16.53 8.18 -15.05
CA MET A 187 -15.65 9.33 -15.18
C MET A 187 -14.76 9.17 -16.40
N SER A 188 -14.50 10.27 -17.12
CA SER A 188 -13.54 10.23 -18.24
C SER A 188 -12.12 9.98 -17.74
N ARG A 189 -11.28 9.36 -18.59
CA ARG A 189 -9.86 9.13 -18.30
C ARG A 189 -9.16 10.42 -17.88
N ASP A 190 -9.37 11.49 -18.63
CA ASP A 190 -8.65 12.74 -18.45
C ASP A 190 -9.07 13.42 -17.14
N ARG A 191 -10.36 13.34 -16.77
CA ARG A 191 -10.83 13.83 -15.47
C ARG A 191 -10.28 13.01 -14.31
N PHE A 192 -10.23 11.68 -14.44
CA PHE A 192 -9.61 10.81 -13.44
C PHE A 192 -8.12 11.16 -13.23
N LEU A 193 -7.37 11.34 -14.31
CA LEU A 193 -5.95 11.72 -14.25
C LEU A 193 -5.75 13.14 -13.68
N GLU A 194 -6.65 14.07 -14.01
CA GLU A 194 -6.64 15.42 -13.43
C GLU A 194 -6.87 15.39 -11.92
N ILE A 195 -7.89 14.66 -11.44
CA ILE A 195 -8.12 14.49 -10.00
C ILE A 195 -6.92 13.83 -9.33
N LYS A 196 -6.37 12.75 -9.92
CA LYS A 196 -5.19 12.05 -9.40
C LYS A 196 -4.00 12.99 -9.23
N LYS A 197 -3.76 13.90 -10.20
CA LYS A 197 -2.66 14.87 -10.17
C LYS A 197 -2.78 15.87 -9.01
N TYR A 198 -3.99 16.26 -8.65
CA TYR A 198 -4.25 17.25 -7.61
C TYR A 198 -4.72 16.63 -6.28
N LEU A 199 -4.70 15.31 -6.16
CA LEU A 199 -5.10 14.61 -4.94
C LEU A 199 -4.24 15.08 -3.75
N HIS A 200 -4.92 15.59 -2.73
CA HIS A 200 -4.27 16.16 -1.56
C HIS A 200 -5.09 15.95 -0.29
N VAL A 201 -4.40 15.92 0.86
CA VAL A 201 -5.00 15.55 2.16
C VAL A 201 -4.79 16.65 3.21
N THR A 202 -3.87 17.59 2.99
CA THR A 202 -3.45 18.57 4.00
C THR A 202 -3.24 19.94 3.38
N ASP A 203 -3.55 21.01 4.09
CA ASP A 203 -3.22 22.35 3.59
C ASP A 203 -1.70 22.59 3.68
N ASN A 204 -1.07 22.97 2.56
CA ASN A 204 0.35 23.29 2.52
C ASN A 204 0.69 24.60 3.27
N SER A 205 -0.28 25.49 3.50
CA SER A 205 -0.04 26.77 4.18
C SER A 205 0.28 26.60 5.67
N VAL A 206 -0.19 25.50 6.28
CA VAL A 206 -0.05 25.18 7.70
C VAL A 206 0.98 24.08 7.98
N GLN A 207 1.81 23.74 6.99
CA GLN A 207 2.83 22.70 7.18
C GLN A 207 3.93 23.17 8.14
N SER A 208 4.05 22.48 9.27
CA SER A 208 5.17 22.65 10.20
C SER A 208 6.52 22.46 9.51
N ASN A 209 7.47 23.34 9.83
CA ASN A 209 8.86 23.19 9.42
C ASN A 209 9.47 21.92 10.01
N ARG A 210 10.48 21.35 9.35
CA ARG A 210 11.16 20.12 9.81
C ARG A 210 11.84 20.26 11.17
N THR A 211 12.08 21.50 11.62
CA THR A 211 12.68 21.85 12.91
C THR A 211 11.65 22.02 14.03
N ASP A 212 10.35 22.04 13.70
CA ASP A 212 9.28 22.12 14.67
C ASP A 212 9.21 20.82 15.48
N ILE A 213 9.01 20.95 16.79
CA ILE A 213 8.84 19.81 17.70
C ILE A 213 7.60 18.97 17.35
N ASN A 214 6.60 19.61 16.74
CA ASN A 214 5.36 18.96 16.30
C ASN A 214 5.44 18.45 14.86
N PHE A 215 6.63 18.45 14.22
CA PHE A 215 6.78 17.94 12.87
C PHE A 215 6.63 16.42 12.81
N HIS A 216 5.70 15.91 12.00
CA HIS A 216 5.64 14.49 11.67
C HIS A 216 5.92 14.25 10.19
N ARG A 217 6.76 13.26 9.90
CA ARG A 217 7.12 12.90 8.51
C ARG A 217 5.92 12.46 7.67
N ALA A 218 4.88 11.94 8.32
CA ALA A 218 3.63 11.52 7.67
C ALA A 218 2.58 12.65 7.58
N ASN A 219 2.95 13.92 7.86
CA ASN A 219 2.01 15.05 7.89
C ASN A 219 1.11 15.09 6.64
N LYS A 220 1.65 14.83 5.45
CA LYS A 220 0.91 14.84 4.17
C LYS A 220 -0.21 13.80 4.04
N ALA A 221 -0.20 12.75 4.87
CA ALA A 221 -1.25 11.71 4.86
C ALA A 221 -2.01 11.64 6.20
N ARG A 222 -1.50 12.33 7.23
CA ARG A 222 -1.93 12.16 8.62
C ARG A 222 -3.41 12.46 8.85
N PRO A 223 -4.02 13.52 8.29
CA PRO A 223 -5.44 13.78 8.53
C PRO A 223 -6.34 12.62 8.11
N LEU A 224 -6.10 12.03 6.93
CA LEU A 224 -6.83 10.85 6.47
C LEU A 224 -6.53 9.63 7.34
N LEU A 225 -5.26 9.38 7.68
CA LEU A 225 -4.88 8.26 8.56
C LEU A 225 -5.52 8.36 9.94
N ASN A 226 -5.65 9.57 10.49
CA ASN A 226 -6.30 9.78 11.79
C ASN A 226 -7.79 9.42 11.70
N ILE A 227 -8.51 9.86 10.66
CA ILE A 227 -9.93 9.51 10.46
C ILE A 227 -10.09 7.99 10.43
N VAL A 228 -9.34 7.33 9.56
CA VAL A 228 -9.40 5.87 9.38
C VAL A 228 -9.03 5.15 10.68
N LYS A 229 -8.02 5.63 11.41
CA LYS A 229 -7.61 5.06 12.70
C LYS A 229 -8.68 5.21 13.78
N GLU A 230 -9.32 6.37 13.91
CA GLU A 230 -10.40 6.55 14.89
C GLU A 230 -11.62 5.70 14.53
N ASN A 231 -11.87 5.45 13.25
CA ASN A 231 -12.91 4.54 12.81
C ASN A 231 -12.59 3.08 13.14
N PHE A 232 -11.36 2.62 12.90
CA PHE A 232 -10.93 1.27 13.30
C PHE A 232 -11.07 1.03 14.81
N ARG A 233 -10.82 2.05 15.64
CA ARG A 233 -10.97 1.95 17.11
C ARG A 233 -12.40 1.78 17.59
N LYS A 234 -13.40 2.06 16.76
CA LYS A 234 -14.81 1.83 17.08
C LYS A 234 -15.20 0.37 16.89
N ILE A 235 -14.39 -0.40 16.17
CA ILE A 235 -14.61 -1.83 15.96
C ILE A 235 -14.17 -2.56 17.23
N PRO A 236 -15.03 -3.39 17.84
CA PRO A 236 -14.67 -4.16 19.02
C PRO A 236 -13.49 -5.09 18.73
N GLU A 237 -12.58 -5.22 19.70
CA GLU A 237 -11.42 -6.10 19.60
C GLU A 237 -11.79 -7.53 20.02
N GLU A 238 -11.20 -8.52 19.33
CA GLU A 238 -11.32 -9.93 19.73
C GLU A 238 -10.22 -10.32 20.73
N GLU A 239 -10.41 -11.46 21.42
CA GLU A 239 -9.47 -11.99 22.43
C GLU A 239 -8.06 -12.18 21.87
N LYS A 240 -7.96 -12.65 20.63
CA LYS A 240 -6.71 -13.11 20.04
C LYS A 240 -6.23 -12.12 19.01
N LEU A 241 -5.23 -11.35 19.41
CA LEU A 241 -4.63 -10.32 18.57
C LEU A 241 -3.17 -10.64 18.27
N SER A 242 -2.72 -10.25 17.10
CA SER A 242 -1.33 -10.34 16.68
C SER A 242 -0.84 -9.00 16.16
N ILE A 243 0.41 -8.67 16.45
CA ILE A 243 1.10 -7.50 15.91
C ILE A 243 2.08 -7.98 14.85
N ASP A 244 1.99 -7.43 13.64
CA ASP A 244 2.91 -7.76 12.55
C ASP A 244 3.25 -6.51 11.70
N GLU A 245 4.26 -6.66 10.86
CA GLU A 245 4.83 -5.65 9.99
C GLU A 245 4.38 -5.88 8.53
N GLN A 246 3.74 -4.86 7.94
CA GLN A 246 3.41 -4.82 6.51
C GLN A 246 4.27 -3.79 5.78
N ILE A 247 4.64 -4.10 4.53
CA ILE A 247 5.24 -3.14 3.59
C ILE A 247 4.20 -2.72 2.57
N ILE A 248 3.98 -1.41 2.46
CA ILE A 248 3.32 -0.80 1.31
C ILE A 248 4.41 -0.53 0.27
N PRO A 249 4.44 -1.25 -0.87
CA PRO A 249 5.55 -1.15 -1.80
C PRO A 249 5.60 0.23 -2.43
N PHE A 250 6.78 0.83 -2.45
CA PHE A 250 7.00 2.15 -3.03
C PHE A 250 8.45 2.27 -3.49
N LYS A 251 8.66 2.49 -4.80
CA LYS A 251 10.00 2.62 -5.38
C LYS A 251 10.51 4.06 -5.45
N GLY A 252 9.62 5.06 -5.35
CA GLY A 252 9.98 6.47 -5.44
C GLY A 252 10.89 7.00 -4.33
N LYS A 253 11.29 8.28 -4.45
CA LYS A 253 12.14 8.94 -3.47
C LYS A 253 11.31 9.33 -2.24
N SER A 254 11.66 8.76 -1.09
CA SER A 254 11.06 9.15 0.20
C SER A 254 12.01 8.84 1.34
N ILE A 255 12.03 9.72 2.35
CA ILE A 255 12.89 9.59 3.53
C ILE A 255 12.36 8.57 4.54
N THR A 256 11.07 8.22 4.46
CA THR A 256 10.40 7.24 5.34
C THR A 256 10.34 5.86 4.71
N LYS A 257 10.84 5.69 3.47
CA LYS A 257 10.98 4.40 2.80
C LYS A 257 12.02 3.54 3.53
N GLN A 258 11.71 2.27 3.72
CA GLN A 258 12.59 1.28 4.35
C GLN A 258 12.87 0.11 3.40
N HIS A 259 14.02 -0.53 3.59
CA HIS A 259 14.41 -1.76 2.92
C HIS A 259 14.22 -2.96 3.86
N MET A 260 13.43 -3.95 3.46
CA MET A 260 13.21 -5.19 4.19
C MET A 260 13.52 -6.38 3.28
N PRO A 261 14.73 -6.98 3.37
CA PRO A 261 15.23 -7.95 2.39
C PRO A 261 14.37 -9.22 2.30
N ASN A 262 13.72 -9.59 3.40
CA ASN A 262 12.96 -10.84 3.54
C ASN A 262 11.49 -10.71 3.15
N LYS A 263 11.04 -9.54 2.65
CA LYS A 263 9.68 -9.36 2.12
C LYS A 263 9.71 -9.43 0.58
N PRO A 264 8.65 -9.94 -0.08
CA PRO A 264 8.58 -9.99 -1.54
C PRO A 264 8.83 -8.62 -2.19
N ASN A 265 8.27 -7.57 -1.60
CA ASN A 265 8.60 -6.19 -1.92
C ASN A 265 9.60 -5.66 -0.90
N ARG A 266 10.86 -5.55 -1.31
CA ARG A 266 11.93 -5.15 -0.40
C ARG A 266 11.89 -3.66 -0.06
N TRP A 267 11.31 -2.81 -0.90
CA TRP A 267 11.31 -1.36 -0.72
C TRP A 267 9.90 -0.81 -0.54
N GLY A 268 9.67 -0.05 0.53
CA GLY A 268 8.38 0.61 0.73
C GLY A 268 8.20 1.28 2.09
N TYR A 269 6.97 1.65 2.41
CA TYR A 269 6.60 2.16 3.72
C TYR A 269 6.31 1.00 4.67
N LYS A 270 7.03 0.93 5.77
CA LYS A 270 6.78 -0.04 6.84
C LYS A 270 5.66 0.44 7.73
N MET A 271 4.67 -0.41 7.96
CA MET A 271 3.57 -0.20 8.89
C MET A 271 3.49 -1.35 9.88
N PHE A 272 3.21 -1.04 11.13
CA PHE A 272 2.84 -2.02 12.14
C PHE A 272 1.32 -2.12 12.20
N LEU A 273 0.79 -3.33 12.23
CA LEU A 273 -0.64 -3.62 12.21
C LEU A 273 -0.98 -4.50 13.40
N LEU A 274 -2.11 -4.20 14.02
CA LEU A 274 -2.80 -5.10 14.94
C LEU A 274 -3.86 -5.83 14.11
N LYS A 275 -3.82 -7.17 14.09
CA LYS A 275 -4.74 -8.01 13.33
C LYS A 275 -5.33 -9.08 14.25
N TRP A 276 -6.59 -9.45 14.02
CA TRP A 276 -7.17 -10.62 14.66
C TRP A 276 -6.40 -11.87 14.26
N TRP A 277 -6.11 -12.69 15.26
CA TRP A 277 -5.59 -14.02 15.08
C TRP A 277 -6.77 -14.98 15.09
N GLN A 278 -7.31 -15.26 13.92
CA GLN A 278 -8.23 -16.37 13.77
C GLN A 278 -7.41 -17.59 13.33
N LYS A 279 -7.50 -18.70 14.07
CA LYS A 279 -7.20 -20.00 13.46
C LYS A 279 -8.19 -20.12 12.31
N CYS A 280 -7.73 -19.97 11.06
CA CYS A 280 -8.53 -20.45 9.95
C CYS A 280 -8.87 -21.90 10.27
N PRO A 281 -10.15 -22.29 10.43
CA PRO A 281 -10.47 -23.70 10.34
C PRO A 281 -9.87 -24.16 9.00
N PRO A 282 -9.20 -25.33 8.95
CA PRO A 282 -8.71 -25.87 7.68
C PRO A 282 -9.87 -25.77 6.70
N PRO A 283 -9.64 -25.29 5.46
CA PRO A 283 -10.73 -24.99 4.53
C PRO A 283 -11.65 -26.20 4.53
N SER A 284 -12.81 -26.05 5.16
CA SER A 284 -13.83 -27.07 5.06
C SER A 284 -14.13 -27.06 3.59
N ILE A 285 -13.83 -28.17 2.94
CA ILE A 285 -14.18 -28.40 1.55
C ILE A 285 -15.71 -28.30 1.55
N ILE A 286 -16.23 -27.10 1.33
CA ILE A 286 -17.57 -26.91 0.83
C ILE A 286 -17.46 -27.54 -0.54
N LYS A 287 -17.75 -28.84 -0.60
CA LYS A 287 -18.10 -29.53 -1.82
C LYS A 287 -19.31 -28.75 -2.30
N ARG A 288 -19.08 -27.74 -3.12
CA ARG A 288 -20.09 -27.31 -4.08
C ARG A 288 -20.30 -28.57 -4.89
N ASP A 289 -21.33 -29.32 -4.57
CA ASP A 289 -21.79 -30.41 -5.41
C ASP A 289 -22.05 -29.79 -6.77
N ARG A 290 -21.06 -29.93 -7.65
CA ARG A 290 -21.21 -29.62 -9.05
C ARG A 290 -22.19 -30.68 -9.54
N PRO A 291 -23.42 -30.33 -9.95
CA PRO A 291 -24.33 -31.34 -10.47
C PRO A 291 -23.61 -32.08 -11.60
N SER A 292 -23.56 -33.41 -11.49
CA SER A 292 -22.94 -34.25 -12.50
C SER A 292 -23.62 -33.98 -13.84
N LEU A 293 -22.86 -34.06 -14.94
CA LEU A 293 -23.40 -33.91 -16.30
C LEU A 293 -24.54 -34.89 -16.60
N GLU A 294 -24.71 -35.95 -15.81
CA GLU A 294 -25.82 -36.90 -15.90
C GLU A 294 -27.17 -36.34 -15.43
N SER A 295 -27.22 -35.38 -14.50
CA SER A 295 -28.50 -34.79 -14.07
C SER A 295 -29.12 -33.84 -15.10
N LYS A 296 -28.32 -33.34 -16.05
CA LYS A 296 -28.80 -32.50 -17.18
C LYS A 296 -29.25 -33.30 -18.40
N LEU A 297 -28.99 -34.61 -18.44
CA LEU A 297 -29.44 -35.49 -19.52
C LEU A 297 -30.82 -36.13 -19.23
N ASN A 298 -31.22 -36.21 -17.96
CA ASN A 298 -32.51 -36.81 -17.57
C ASN A 298 -33.68 -35.81 -17.51
N GLU A 299 -33.44 -34.49 -17.55
CA GLU A 299 -34.53 -33.49 -17.65
C GLU A 299 -34.99 -33.24 -19.09
N ASN A 300 -34.21 -33.65 -20.10
CA ASN A 300 -34.54 -33.42 -21.52
C ASN A 300 -35.29 -34.59 -22.19
N ASN A 301 -35.55 -35.70 -21.48
CA ASN A 301 -36.20 -36.89 -22.04
C ASN A 301 -37.63 -37.16 -21.51
N SER A 302 -38.22 -36.27 -20.72
CA SER A 302 -39.57 -36.45 -20.15
C SER A 302 -40.63 -35.49 -20.71
N THR A 303 -40.36 -34.81 -21.83
CA THR A 303 -41.34 -33.95 -22.52
C THR A 303 -41.59 -34.44 -23.95
N THR A 304 -42.10 -35.66 -24.11
CA THR A 304 -42.91 -36.05 -25.28
C THR A 304 -43.77 -37.27 -24.89
N ILE A 305 -45.04 -37.25 -25.30
CA ILE A 305 -46.04 -38.34 -25.28
C ILE A 305 -46.87 -38.46 -23.98
N SER A 306 -47.93 -37.63 -23.87
CA SER A 306 -49.34 -38.01 -24.09
C SER A 306 -50.25 -36.83 -23.76
#